data_AF-A0A9D6GE45-F1
#
_entry.id   AF-A0A9D6GE45-F1
#
_cell.length_a   1.000
_cell.length_b   1.000
_cell.length_c   1.000
_cell.angle_alpha   90.00
_cell.angle_beta   90.00
_cell.angle_gamma   90.00
#
_symmetry.space_group_name_H-M   'P 1'
#
loop_
_entity.id
_entity.type
_entity.pdbx_description
1 polymer ?
#
loop_
_entity_poly.entity_id
_entity_poly.type
_entity_poly.pdbx_seq_one_letter_code
_entity_poly.pdbx_strand_id
1 'polypeptide(L)'
;MLVAFVVNDLDLVDDVWTNFRKKIDWNNAIVRGLRRVLPNVTDFVTGHIDAGVEVLTDDHGESNWMARLWAEPNLSNYRKVLGRLKALADEAKVPLAFALMPSAPNVGYHAPKFEAMAAMLQDLSIPYVDLLPAVVEAFKGKDTGRNYRSLWANPADGHPGDAMTTVLAEATVAYLQRAGILAKLATLSPRPPSQRFASLPLCKDDRLIRIGIIGFDRYPFTDEQAMVRVQGFGFELEENS
;
A
#
# COMPACT_ATOMS: atom_id res chain seq x y z
N MET A 1 17.64 -2.29 -5.09
CA MET A 1 16.95 -1.44 -4.12
C MET A 1 15.53 -1.92 -4.02
N LEU A 2 15.05 -2.13 -2.81
CA LEU A 2 13.65 -2.41 -2.55
C LEU A 2 12.98 -1.08 -2.19
N VAL A 3 12.03 -0.62 -3.01
CA VAL A 3 11.09 0.43 -2.62
C VAL A 3 9.81 -0.29 -2.26
N ALA A 4 9.51 -0.32 -0.97
CA ALA A 4 8.29 -0.93 -0.47
C ALA A 4 7.21 0.14 -0.24
N PHE A 5 5.98 -0.24 -0.55
CA PHE A 5 4.80 0.57 -0.30
C PHE A 5 4.15 0.06 0.98
N VAL A 6 3.92 0.98 1.93
CA VAL A 6 3.31 0.64 3.21
C VAL A 6 1.80 0.54 3.03
N VAL A 7 1.28 -0.68 3.06
CA VAL A 7 -0.10 -0.93 3.50
C VAL A 7 0.01 -1.56 4.87
N ASN A 8 -0.53 -0.88 5.87
CA ASN A 8 -0.63 -1.43 7.22
C ASN A 8 -1.87 -2.33 7.23
N ASP A 9 -1.66 -3.64 7.23
CA ASP A 9 -2.72 -4.65 7.28
C ASP A 9 -2.63 -5.41 8.61
N LEU A 10 -3.77 -5.67 9.23
CA LEU A 10 -3.91 -6.32 10.54
C LEU A 10 -3.57 -7.81 10.47
N ASP A 11 -3.82 -8.45 9.32
CA ASP A 11 -3.53 -9.86 9.08
C ASP A 11 -3.07 -10.03 7.64
N LEU A 12 -1.75 -10.06 7.44
CA LEU A 12 -1.15 -10.54 6.18
C LEU A 12 -1.22 -12.08 6.07
N VAL A 13 -1.75 -12.77 7.09
CA VAL A 13 -1.62 -14.22 7.27
C VAL A 13 -2.92 -14.95 6.95
N ASP A 14 -4.07 -14.39 7.32
CA ASP A 14 -5.37 -15.05 7.14
C ASP A 14 -6.35 -14.11 6.43
N ASP A 15 -7.10 -14.64 5.45
CA ASP A 15 -8.11 -13.95 4.62
C ASP A 15 -9.37 -13.52 5.44
N VAL A 16 -9.18 -13.26 6.73
CA VAL A 16 -10.16 -13.00 7.80
C VAL A 16 -10.56 -11.52 7.84
N TRP A 17 -10.09 -10.70 6.89
CA TRP A 17 -10.41 -9.27 6.77
C TRP A 17 -11.93 -8.98 6.81
N THR A 18 -12.76 -9.90 6.32
CA THR A 18 -14.23 -9.82 6.39
C THR A 18 -14.76 -9.82 7.82
N ASN A 19 -14.13 -10.54 8.74
CA ASN A 19 -14.54 -10.65 10.14
C ASN A 19 -14.20 -9.37 10.92
N PHE A 20 -13.13 -8.67 10.56
CA PHE A 20 -12.73 -7.42 11.24
C PHE A 20 -13.50 -6.20 10.78
N ARG A 21 -13.88 -6.15 9.50
CA ARG A 21 -14.76 -5.09 8.98
C ARG A 21 -16.18 -5.21 9.55
N LYS A 22 -16.55 -6.36 10.14
CA LYS A 22 -17.92 -6.72 10.52
C LYS A 22 -18.90 -6.28 9.43
N LYS A 23 -18.67 -6.73 8.19
CA LYS A 23 -19.55 -6.36 7.08
C LYS A 23 -20.96 -6.85 7.40
N ILE A 24 -21.92 -5.94 7.39
CA ILE A 24 -23.32 -6.31 7.51
C ILE A 24 -23.72 -6.84 6.14
N ASP A 25 -23.70 -8.17 5.99
CA ASP A 25 -23.93 -8.83 4.70
C ASP A 25 -25.43 -8.93 4.33
N TRP A 26 -26.23 -8.01 4.88
CA TRP A 26 -27.69 -7.95 4.70
C TRP A 26 -28.05 -7.80 3.21
N ASN A 27 -27.22 -7.09 2.44
CA ASN A 27 -27.44 -6.87 1.02
C ASN A 27 -27.36 -8.18 0.20
N ASN A 28 -26.46 -9.09 0.57
CA ASN A 28 -26.25 -10.37 -0.12
C ASN A 28 -27.40 -11.35 0.12
N ALA A 29 -28.16 -11.16 1.21
CA ALA A 29 -29.35 -11.94 1.51
C ALA A 29 -30.63 -11.30 0.93
N ILE A 30 -30.82 -9.99 1.11
CA ILE A 30 -32.10 -9.33 0.87
C ILE A 30 -32.26 -8.84 -0.58
N VAL A 31 -31.19 -8.33 -1.20
CA VAL A 31 -31.28 -7.68 -2.53
C VAL A 31 -30.61 -8.48 -3.65
N ARG A 32 -30.25 -9.74 -3.41
CA ARG A 32 -29.59 -10.60 -4.40
C ARG A 32 -30.36 -10.70 -5.73
N GLY A 33 -31.69 -10.79 -5.66
CA GLY A 33 -32.56 -10.81 -6.85
C GLY A 33 -32.58 -9.46 -7.58
N LEU A 34 -32.68 -8.36 -6.83
CA LEU A 34 -32.66 -6.99 -7.35
C LEU A 34 -31.33 -6.63 -8.01
N ARG A 35 -30.20 -7.05 -7.42
CA ARG A 35 -28.85 -6.80 -7.96
C ARG A 35 -28.64 -7.41 -9.35
N ARG A 36 -29.31 -8.54 -9.66
CA ARG A 36 -29.23 -9.15 -11.00
C ARG A 36 -29.94 -8.33 -12.08
N VAL A 37 -30.99 -7.62 -11.71
CA VAL A 37 -31.83 -6.86 -12.66
C VAL A 37 -31.40 -5.40 -12.73
N LEU A 38 -31.02 -4.81 -11.59
CA LEU A 38 -30.66 -3.40 -11.44
C LEU A 38 -29.38 -3.28 -10.58
N PRO A 39 -28.22 -3.72 -11.08
CA PRO A 39 -26.98 -3.75 -10.29
C PRO A 39 -26.60 -2.36 -9.78
N ASN A 40 -26.58 -1.36 -10.65
CA ASN A 40 -26.14 -0.01 -10.30
C ASN A 40 -27.05 0.69 -9.26
N VAL A 41 -28.38 0.51 -9.38
CA VAL A 41 -29.34 1.09 -8.42
C VAL A 41 -29.22 0.37 -7.08
N THR A 42 -29.12 -0.96 -7.13
CA THR A 42 -28.96 -1.76 -5.91
C THR A 42 -27.68 -1.39 -5.18
N ASP A 43 -26.55 -1.32 -5.88
CA ASP A 43 -25.26 -0.94 -5.30
C ASP A 43 -25.26 0.49 -4.75
N PHE A 44 -25.91 1.42 -5.45
CA PHE A 44 -26.09 2.80 -4.97
C PHE A 44 -26.87 2.82 -3.65
N VAL A 45 -28.03 2.17 -3.58
CA VAL A 45 -28.89 2.18 -2.39
C VAL A 45 -28.23 1.42 -1.23
N THR A 46 -27.65 0.24 -1.49
CA THR A 46 -26.97 -0.53 -0.44
C THR A 46 -25.76 0.23 0.10
N GLY A 47 -25.00 0.92 -0.76
CA GLY A 47 -23.87 1.74 -0.32
C GLY A 47 -24.28 2.88 0.61
N HIS A 48 -25.44 3.51 0.38
CA HIS A 48 -25.95 4.57 1.27
C HIS A 48 -26.47 4.01 2.60
N ILE A 49 -27.14 2.86 2.58
CA ILE A 49 -27.58 2.19 3.81
C ILE A 49 -26.38 1.71 4.61
N ASP A 50 -25.39 1.09 3.98
CA ASP A 50 -24.15 0.66 4.62
C ASP A 50 -23.45 1.87 5.27
N ALA A 51 -23.27 2.97 4.54
CA ALA A 51 -22.72 4.20 5.10
C ALA A 51 -23.54 4.75 6.29
N GLY A 52 -24.87 4.70 6.21
CA GLY A 52 -25.76 5.11 7.29
C GLY A 52 -25.63 4.22 8.53
N VAL A 53 -25.51 2.91 8.36
CA VAL A 53 -25.28 1.99 9.47
C VAL A 53 -23.89 2.18 10.06
N GLU A 54 -22.85 2.35 9.24
CA GLU A 54 -21.50 2.66 9.72
C GLU A 54 -21.45 3.93 10.59
N VAL A 55 -22.28 4.94 10.30
CA VAL A 55 -22.41 6.14 11.15
C VAL A 55 -23.13 5.85 12.48
N LEU A 56 -24.05 4.90 12.51
CA LEU A 56 -24.86 4.57 13.69
C LEU A 56 -24.23 3.50 14.60
N THR A 57 -23.36 2.67 14.04
CA THR A 57 -22.67 1.59 14.76
C THR A 57 -21.18 1.92 14.82
N ASP A 58 -20.73 2.43 15.96
CA ASP A 58 -19.33 2.84 16.20
C ASP A 58 -18.29 1.70 16.01
N ASP A 59 -18.74 0.44 15.83
CA ASP A 59 -17.91 -0.76 15.77
C ASP A 59 -18.00 -1.54 14.44
N HIS A 60 -18.67 -1.04 13.41
CA HIS A 60 -18.76 -1.68 12.09
C HIS A 60 -18.12 -0.83 10.98
N GLY A 61 -17.77 -1.48 9.86
CA GLY A 61 -17.43 -0.78 8.63
C GLY A 61 -15.97 -0.35 8.46
N GLU A 62 -15.75 0.51 7.46
CA GLU A 62 -14.42 1.02 7.10
C GLU A 62 -13.80 1.83 8.24
N SER A 63 -14.57 2.65 8.95
CA SER A 63 -14.07 3.46 10.07
C SER A 63 -13.53 2.62 11.23
N ASN A 64 -14.24 1.57 11.66
CA ASN A 64 -13.74 0.65 12.69
C ASN A 64 -12.53 -0.14 12.20
N TRP A 65 -12.53 -0.60 10.94
CA TRP A 65 -11.36 -1.26 10.36
C TRP A 65 -10.13 -0.34 10.38
N MET A 66 -10.28 0.90 9.92
CA MET A 66 -9.23 1.91 9.97
C MET A 66 -8.78 2.19 11.41
N ALA A 67 -9.69 2.31 12.37
CA ALA A 67 -9.33 2.50 13.77
C ALA A 67 -8.47 1.34 14.32
N ARG A 68 -8.78 0.11 13.93
CA ARG A 68 -7.99 -1.08 14.30
C ARG A 68 -6.63 -1.12 13.61
N LEU A 69 -6.57 -0.80 12.31
CA LEU A 69 -5.29 -0.75 11.58
C LEU A 69 -4.31 0.20 12.26
N TRP A 70 -4.81 1.34 12.74
CA TRP A 70 -4.00 2.37 13.38
C TRP A 70 -3.97 2.28 14.91
N ALA A 71 -4.48 1.19 15.49
CA ALA A 71 -4.42 0.95 16.92
C ALA A 71 -3.01 0.49 17.34
N GLU A 72 -2.59 0.88 18.55
CA GLU A 72 -1.27 0.56 19.09
C GLU A 72 -0.89 -0.93 19.05
N PRO A 73 -1.78 -1.89 19.36
CA PRO A 73 -1.44 -3.31 19.23
C PRO A 73 -1.03 -3.71 17.81
N ASN A 74 -1.69 -3.16 16.79
CA ASN A 74 -1.37 -3.44 15.40
C ASN A 74 -0.08 -2.73 14.97
N LEU A 75 0.07 -1.45 15.32
CA LEU A 75 1.29 -0.69 15.02
C LEU A 75 2.53 -1.33 15.65
N SER A 76 2.40 -1.91 16.84
CA SER A 76 3.47 -2.69 17.49
C SER A 76 3.86 -3.95 16.69
N ASN A 77 2.88 -4.67 16.14
CA ASN A 77 3.14 -5.82 15.28
C ASN A 77 3.76 -5.41 13.95
N TYR A 78 3.24 -4.35 13.33
CA TYR A 78 3.77 -3.81 12.08
C TYR A 78 5.24 -3.39 12.24
N ARG A 79 5.59 -2.75 13.36
CA ARG A 79 6.97 -2.39 13.72
C ARG A 79 7.91 -3.61 13.75
N LYS A 80 7.45 -4.75 14.29
CA LYS A 80 8.24 -6.01 14.29
C LYS A 80 8.47 -6.53 12.88
N VAL A 81 7.44 -6.48 12.02
CA VAL A 81 7.54 -6.90 10.62
C VAL A 81 8.53 -6.02 9.86
N LEU A 82 8.45 -4.70 10.00
CA LEU A 82 9.39 -3.77 9.40
C LEU A 82 10.83 -4.00 9.89
N GLY A 83 11.01 -4.27 11.18
CA GLY A 83 12.32 -4.61 11.75
C GLY A 83 12.92 -5.87 11.13
N ARG A 84 12.11 -6.93 10.95
CA ARG A 84 12.54 -8.17 10.28
C ARG A 84 12.89 -7.94 8.81
N LEU A 85 12.07 -7.17 8.09
CA LEU A 85 12.35 -6.83 6.69
C LEU A 85 13.66 -6.04 6.55
N LYS A 86 13.92 -5.09 7.47
CA LYS A 86 15.17 -4.34 7.49
C LYS A 86 16.36 -5.27 7.75
N ALA A 87 16.28 -6.15 8.75
CA ALA A 87 17.35 -7.10 9.05
C ALA A 87 17.68 -8.00 7.85
N LEU A 88 16.65 -8.52 7.17
CA LEU A 88 16.80 -9.30 5.95
C LEU A 88 17.48 -8.49 4.82
N ALA A 89 17.06 -7.24 4.62
CA ALA A 89 17.67 -6.36 3.61
C ALA A 89 19.14 -6.04 3.92
N ASP A 90 19.48 -5.81 5.20
CA ASP A 90 20.85 -5.57 5.65
C ASP A 90 21.74 -6.80 5.41
N GLU A 91 21.26 -8.00 5.77
CA GLU A 91 21.95 -9.27 5.51
C GLU A 91 22.18 -9.51 4.02
N ALA A 92 21.15 -9.24 3.21
CA ALA A 92 21.19 -9.28 1.74
C ALA A 92 22.12 -8.23 1.10
N LYS A 93 22.57 -7.24 1.89
CA LYS A 93 23.24 -6.03 1.40
C LYS A 93 22.40 -5.33 0.32
N VAL A 94 21.09 -5.32 0.49
CA VAL A 94 20.13 -4.67 -0.40
C VAL A 94 19.68 -3.36 0.24
N PRO A 95 19.93 -2.21 -0.40
CA PRO A 95 19.39 -0.94 0.07
C PRO A 95 17.86 -0.98 0.12
N LEU A 96 17.30 -0.63 1.28
CA LEU A 96 15.87 -0.54 1.56
C LEU A 96 15.47 0.92 1.80
N ALA A 97 14.37 1.34 1.18
CA ALA A 97 13.71 2.60 1.49
C ALA A 97 12.20 2.44 1.33
N PHE A 98 11.42 3.24 2.05
CA PHE A 98 9.97 3.25 1.96
C PHE A 98 9.44 4.54 1.34
N ALA A 99 8.36 4.43 0.58
CA ALA A 99 7.59 5.57 0.11
C ALA A 99 6.21 5.57 0.76
N LEU A 100 5.88 6.66 1.47
CA LEU A 100 4.54 6.89 2.02
C LEU A 100 3.69 7.54 0.93
N MET A 101 2.75 6.78 0.36
CA MET A 101 1.99 7.19 -0.82
C MET A 101 0.54 7.49 -0.44
N PRO A 102 0.08 8.74 -0.60
CA PRO A 102 -1.34 9.03 -0.40
C PRO A 102 -2.14 8.52 -1.60
N SER A 103 -3.40 8.13 -1.37
CA SER A 103 -4.34 7.82 -2.45
C SER A 103 -5.07 9.06 -2.97
N ALA A 104 -5.02 10.17 -2.23
CA ALA A 104 -5.64 11.46 -2.59
C ALA A 104 -4.87 12.63 -1.94
N PRO A 105 -5.02 13.88 -2.43
CA PRO A 105 -4.42 15.08 -1.80
C PRO A 105 -5.16 15.50 -0.51
N ASN A 106 -5.54 14.55 0.34
CA ASN A 106 -6.29 14.79 1.57
C ASN A 106 -5.34 14.80 2.78
N VAL A 107 -4.90 16.00 3.17
CA VAL A 107 -3.98 16.21 4.30
C VAL A 107 -4.58 15.70 5.62
N GLY A 108 -5.83 16.02 5.90
CA GLY A 108 -6.48 15.63 7.16
C GLY A 108 -6.60 14.12 7.32
N TYR A 109 -6.76 13.38 6.22
CA TYR A 109 -6.82 11.93 6.25
C TYR A 109 -5.45 11.25 6.31
N HIS A 110 -4.46 11.74 5.55
CA HIS A 110 -3.16 11.06 5.40
C HIS A 110 -2.10 11.51 6.40
N ALA A 111 -2.02 12.78 6.76
CA ALA A 111 -0.92 13.32 7.55
C ALA A 111 -0.73 12.63 8.92
N PRO A 112 -1.79 12.42 9.75
CA PRO A 112 -1.62 11.75 11.05
C PRO A 112 -1.08 10.31 10.92
N LYS A 113 -1.49 9.60 9.86
CA LYS A 113 -1.06 8.23 9.59
C LYS A 113 0.38 8.18 9.13
N PHE A 114 0.77 9.13 8.28
CA PHE A 114 2.12 9.23 7.78
C PHE A 114 3.09 9.66 8.86
N GLU A 115 2.68 10.53 9.79
CA GLU A 115 3.45 10.86 10.98
C GLU A 115 3.71 9.63 11.86
N ALA A 116 2.69 8.82 12.14
CA ALA A 116 2.85 7.58 12.89
C ALA A 116 3.80 6.59 12.19
N MET A 117 3.67 6.41 10.88
CA MET A 117 4.58 5.57 10.09
C MET A 117 5.99 6.13 10.03
N ALA A 118 6.14 7.44 9.85
CA ALA A 118 7.41 8.13 9.82
C ALA A 118 8.17 7.94 11.13
N ALA A 119 7.52 8.10 12.28
CA ALA A 119 8.12 7.84 13.59
C ALA A 119 8.62 6.39 13.69
N MET A 120 7.81 5.41 13.27
CA MET A 120 8.21 4.00 13.27
C MET A 120 9.41 3.71 12.37
N LEU A 121 9.45 4.28 11.16
CA LEU A 121 10.56 4.13 10.22
C LEU A 121 11.83 4.81 10.73
N GLN A 122 11.71 5.98 11.38
CA GLN A 122 12.83 6.68 12.03
C GLN A 122 13.42 5.85 13.18
N ASP A 123 12.58 5.33 14.07
CA ASP A 123 13.02 4.48 15.18
C ASP A 123 13.80 3.25 14.69
N LEU A 124 13.37 2.66 13.57
CA LEU A 124 14.02 1.52 12.94
C LEU A 124 15.21 1.91 12.05
N SER A 125 15.52 3.21 11.93
CA SER A 125 16.55 3.73 11.02
C SER A 125 16.36 3.25 9.56
N ILE A 126 15.11 3.20 9.12
CA ILE A 126 14.72 2.87 7.74
C ILE A 126 14.53 4.17 6.96
N PRO A 127 15.27 4.40 5.86
CA PRO A 127 15.05 5.57 5.01
C PRO A 127 13.63 5.60 4.44
N TYR A 128 13.01 6.77 4.42
CA TYR A 128 11.69 6.93 3.81
C TYR A 128 11.49 8.30 3.17
N VAL A 129 10.48 8.38 2.31
CA VAL A 129 9.98 9.61 1.71
C VAL A 129 8.48 9.74 1.94
N ASP A 130 8.05 10.90 2.43
CA ASP A 130 6.64 11.30 2.43
C ASP A 130 6.30 11.99 1.10
N LEU A 131 5.39 11.39 0.33
CA LEU A 131 4.96 11.92 -0.96
C LEU A 131 3.70 12.81 -0.85
N LEU A 132 3.07 12.90 0.32
CA LEU A 132 1.90 13.74 0.53
C LEU A 132 2.12 15.21 0.16
N PRO A 133 3.24 15.87 0.53
CA PRO A 133 3.47 17.26 0.14
C PRO A 133 3.52 17.45 -1.38
N ALA A 134 4.14 16.54 -2.12
CA ALA A 134 4.24 16.62 -3.58
C ALA A 134 2.86 16.47 -4.25
N VAL A 135 2.04 15.54 -3.75
CA VAL A 135 0.68 15.32 -4.23
C VAL A 135 -0.23 16.51 -3.93
N VAL A 136 -0.15 17.07 -2.72
CA VAL A 136 -0.94 18.25 -2.33
C VAL A 136 -0.60 19.45 -3.21
N GLU A 137 0.68 19.68 -3.49
CA GLU A 137 1.10 20.79 -4.35
C GLU A 137 0.65 20.59 -5.81
N ALA A 138 0.85 19.39 -6.37
CA ALA A 138 0.48 19.09 -7.76
C ALA A 138 -1.02 19.20 -8.05
N PHE A 139 -1.86 18.95 -7.03
CA PHE A 139 -3.32 19.01 -7.16
C PHE A 139 -3.96 20.15 -6.37
N LYS A 140 -3.17 21.16 -5.99
CA LYS A 140 -3.65 22.35 -5.30
C LYS A 140 -4.77 23.03 -6.09
N GLY A 141 -5.90 23.28 -5.44
CA GLY A 141 -7.06 23.92 -6.07
C GLY A 141 -7.95 23.00 -6.92
N LYS A 142 -7.56 21.74 -7.16
CA LYS A 142 -8.48 20.72 -7.68
C LYS A 142 -9.27 20.16 -6.52
N ASP A 143 -10.47 20.69 -6.29
CA ASP A 143 -11.48 20.29 -5.28
C ASP A 143 -11.11 19.01 -4.50
N THR A 144 -10.22 19.18 -3.52
CA THR A 144 -9.53 18.12 -2.77
C THR A 144 -10.45 17.46 -1.75
N GLY A 145 -11.72 17.90 -1.70
CA GLY A 145 -12.81 17.32 -0.92
C GLY A 145 -13.43 16.11 -1.62
N ARG A 146 -14.52 16.31 -2.36
CA ARG A 146 -15.35 15.20 -2.88
C ARG A 146 -14.98 14.71 -4.29
N ASN A 147 -14.08 15.42 -4.99
CA ASN A 147 -13.78 15.18 -6.41
C ASN A 147 -12.42 14.51 -6.70
N TYR A 148 -11.77 13.93 -5.68
CA TYR A 148 -10.53 13.16 -5.87
C TYR A 148 -10.72 11.90 -6.73
N ARG A 149 -11.96 11.45 -6.99
CA ARG A 149 -12.26 10.36 -7.92
C ARG A 149 -11.78 10.62 -9.35
N SER A 150 -11.59 11.88 -9.73
CA SER A 150 -10.96 12.25 -11.01
C SER A 150 -9.47 11.90 -11.07
N LEU A 151 -8.84 11.62 -9.92
CA LEU A 151 -7.45 11.20 -9.80
C LEU A 151 -7.30 9.68 -9.72
N TRP A 152 -8.42 8.94 -9.75
CA TRP A 152 -8.43 7.49 -9.78
C TRP A 152 -8.18 6.96 -11.20
N ALA A 153 -7.74 5.70 -11.29
CA ALA A 153 -7.55 5.02 -12.58
C ALA A 153 -8.87 4.96 -13.36
N ASN A 154 -9.98 4.69 -12.67
CA ASN A 154 -11.33 4.84 -13.19
C ASN A 154 -12.34 4.95 -12.01
N PRO A 155 -13.61 5.30 -12.25
CA PRO A 155 -14.59 5.50 -11.17
C PRO A 155 -14.87 4.29 -10.28
N ALA A 156 -14.60 3.07 -10.77
CA ALA A 156 -14.79 1.82 -10.03
C ALA A 156 -13.50 1.31 -9.36
N ASP A 157 -12.37 1.97 -9.60
CA ASP A 157 -11.05 1.57 -9.13
C ASP A 157 -10.44 2.67 -8.27
N GLY A 158 -10.41 2.48 -6.95
CA GLY A 158 -9.87 3.44 -6.00
C GLY A 158 -8.35 3.64 -6.06
N HIS A 159 -7.65 2.92 -6.93
CA HIS A 159 -6.21 3.10 -7.13
C HIS A 159 -5.88 4.43 -7.83
N PRO A 160 -4.69 5.01 -7.56
CA PRO A 160 -4.18 6.16 -8.29
C PRO A 160 -4.24 5.97 -9.81
N GLY A 161 -4.84 6.92 -10.52
CA GLY A 161 -4.79 7.01 -11.98
C GLY A 161 -3.49 7.63 -12.47
N ASP A 162 -3.40 7.85 -13.79
CA ASP A 162 -2.15 8.28 -14.45
C ASP A 162 -1.59 9.57 -13.86
N ALA A 163 -2.44 10.60 -13.68
CA ALA A 163 -2.00 11.88 -13.15
C ALA A 163 -1.38 11.76 -11.74
N MET A 164 -2.02 11.01 -10.84
CA MET A 164 -1.51 10.78 -9.49
C MET A 164 -0.23 9.93 -9.52
N THR A 165 -0.23 8.86 -10.33
CA THR A 165 0.91 7.95 -10.46
C THR A 165 2.15 8.67 -10.97
N THR A 166 2.01 9.57 -11.94
CA THR A 166 3.12 10.39 -12.44
C THR A 166 3.73 11.24 -11.33
N VAL A 167 2.92 11.96 -10.55
CA VAL A 167 3.40 12.80 -9.43
C VAL A 167 4.13 11.94 -8.39
N LEU A 168 3.57 10.79 -8.02
CA LEU A 168 4.19 9.87 -7.06
C LEU A 168 5.54 9.34 -7.58
N ALA A 169 5.62 8.95 -8.85
CA ALA A 169 6.84 8.43 -9.46
C ALA A 169 7.94 9.50 -9.54
N GLU A 170 7.61 10.70 -10.04
CA GLU A 170 8.55 11.82 -10.15
C GLU A 170 9.08 12.23 -8.77
N ALA A 171 8.20 12.36 -7.78
CA ALA A 171 8.59 12.72 -6.42
C ALA A 171 9.49 11.65 -5.77
N THR A 172 9.20 10.37 -6.00
CA THR A 172 10.03 9.25 -5.53
C THR A 172 11.42 9.29 -6.17
N VAL A 173 11.52 9.44 -7.49
CA VAL A 173 12.81 9.53 -8.20
C VAL A 173 13.61 10.74 -7.71
N ALA A 174 12.96 11.90 -7.58
CA ALA A 174 13.60 13.11 -7.09
C ALA A 174 14.16 12.93 -5.67
N TYR A 175 13.44 12.23 -4.79
CA TYR A 175 13.94 11.88 -3.46
C TYR A 175 15.15 10.94 -3.54
N LEU A 176 15.05 9.84 -4.28
CA LEU A 176 16.13 8.85 -4.42
C LEU A 176 17.41 9.47 -4.98
N GLN A 177 17.26 10.44 -5.89
CA GLN A 177 18.36 11.23 -6.42
C GLN A 177 18.97 12.14 -5.35
N ARG A 178 18.17 12.96 -4.65
CA ARG A 178 18.64 13.87 -3.59
C ARG A 178 19.31 13.14 -2.42
N ALA A 179 18.81 11.96 -2.06
CA ALA A 179 19.38 11.12 -1.01
C ALA A 179 20.68 10.40 -1.45
N GLY A 180 21.12 10.60 -2.71
CA GLY A 180 22.28 9.93 -3.28
C GLY A 180 22.11 8.41 -3.43
N ILE A 181 20.88 7.90 -3.30
CA ILE A 181 20.60 6.46 -3.38
C ILE A 181 20.78 5.98 -4.81
N LEU A 182 20.29 6.73 -5.81
CA LEU A 182 20.51 6.36 -7.22
C LEU A 182 22.00 6.31 -7.58
N ALA A 183 22.78 7.27 -7.08
CA ALA A 183 24.24 7.28 -7.29
C ALA A 183 24.92 6.06 -6.63
N LYS A 184 24.55 5.71 -5.40
CA LYS A 184 25.04 4.50 -4.71
C LYS A 184 24.65 3.22 -5.44
N LEU A 185 23.46 3.16 -6.04
CA LEU A 185 23.03 1.98 -6.80
C LEU A 185 23.80 1.85 -8.11
N ALA A 186 24.09 2.96 -8.79
CA ALA A 186 24.89 2.96 -10.01
C ALA A 186 26.32 2.44 -9.78
N THR A 187 26.87 2.61 -8.57
CA THR A 187 28.20 2.07 -8.21
C THR A 187 28.16 0.62 -7.71
N LEU A 188 27.00 0.13 -7.25
CA LEU A 188 26.81 -1.24 -6.78
C LEU A 188 26.64 -2.26 -7.93
N SER A 189 27.71 -2.50 -8.72
CA SER A 189 28.07 -3.71 -9.52
C SER A 189 26.97 -4.53 -10.25
N PRO A 190 27.18 -5.03 -11.49
CA PRO A 190 26.14 -5.36 -12.48
C PRO A 190 25.27 -6.61 -12.20
N ARG A 191 25.36 -7.24 -11.02
CA ARG A 191 24.51 -8.39 -10.70
C ARG A 191 23.09 -7.93 -10.36
N PRO A 192 22.05 -8.43 -11.04
CA PRO A 192 20.66 -8.11 -10.76
C PRO A 192 20.31 -8.38 -9.29
N PRO A 193 19.47 -7.55 -8.65
CA PRO A 193 19.00 -7.78 -7.28
C PRO A 193 18.44 -9.18 -7.03
N SER A 194 17.76 -9.77 -8.02
CA SER A 194 17.20 -11.13 -7.96
C SER A 194 18.26 -12.21 -7.68
N GLN A 195 19.47 -12.06 -8.21
CA GLN A 195 20.57 -13.00 -7.97
C GLN A 195 21.16 -12.87 -6.56
N ARG A 196 21.03 -11.69 -5.93
CA ARG A 196 21.53 -11.47 -4.55
C ARG A 196 20.59 -12.09 -3.52
N PHE A 197 19.28 -11.90 -3.67
CA PHE A 197 18.28 -12.53 -2.80
C PHE A 197 18.28 -14.05 -2.89
N ALA A 198 18.40 -14.61 -4.10
CA ALA A 198 18.44 -16.06 -4.31
C ALA A 198 19.70 -16.73 -3.72
N SER A 199 20.72 -15.95 -3.38
CA SER A 199 21.99 -16.47 -2.81
C SER A 199 22.03 -16.47 -1.27
N LEU A 200 21.00 -15.93 -0.62
CA LEU A 200 20.89 -15.99 0.84
C LEU A 200 20.57 -17.42 1.27
N PRO A 201 21.24 -17.94 2.32
CA PRO A 201 20.84 -19.22 2.89
C PRO A 201 19.39 -19.08 3.35
N LEU A 202 18.52 -19.96 2.84
CA LEU A 202 17.17 -20.11 3.37
C LEU A 202 17.29 -20.33 4.88
N CYS A 203 16.73 -19.42 5.68
CA CYS A 203 16.71 -19.54 7.14
C CYS A 203 16.14 -20.92 7.50
N LYS A 204 16.92 -21.73 8.22
CA LYS A 204 16.58 -23.13 8.51
C LYS A 204 15.32 -23.32 9.36
N ASP A 205 14.82 -22.26 10.01
CA ASP A 205 13.72 -22.33 10.97
C ASP A 205 12.61 -21.28 10.75
N ASP A 206 12.68 -20.47 9.68
CA ASP A 206 11.61 -19.53 9.35
C ASP A 206 10.67 -20.16 8.34
N ARG A 207 9.42 -20.40 8.79
CA ARG A 207 8.26 -20.66 7.93
C ARG A 207 8.35 -19.75 6.71
N LEU A 208 8.48 -20.36 5.53
CA LEU A 208 8.80 -19.71 4.26
C LEU A 208 7.97 -18.45 4.06
N ILE A 209 8.60 -17.28 4.23
CA ILE A 209 8.09 -16.03 3.67
C ILE A 209 8.34 -16.13 2.17
N ARG A 210 7.32 -16.53 1.40
CA ARG A 210 7.37 -16.37 -0.05
C ARG A 210 7.23 -14.88 -0.34
N ILE A 211 8.34 -14.27 -0.76
CA ILE A 211 8.33 -12.92 -1.34
C ILE A 211 7.90 -13.08 -2.80
N GLY A 212 6.58 -13.04 -3.04
CA GLY A 212 6.00 -13.07 -4.37
C GLY A 212 5.97 -11.67 -4.97
N ILE A 213 6.36 -11.53 -6.25
CA ILE A 213 5.96 -10.36 -7.04
C ILE A 213 4.49 -10.60 -7.40
N ILE A 214 3.57 -9.91 -6.72
CA ILE A 214 2.11 -10.09 -6.88
C ILE A 214 1.54 -9.42 -8.14
N GLY A 215 2.38 -8.74 -8.92
CA GLY A 215 2.02 -8.20 -10.23
C GLY A 215 3.21 -7.55 -10.93
N PHE A 216 3.39 -7.86 -12.21
CA PHE A 216 4.27 -7.12 -13.11
C PHE A 216 3.45 -6.56 -14.27
N ASP A 217 3.61 -5.27 -14.54
CA ASP A 217 3.23 -4.70 -15.83
C ASP A 217 4.48 -4.20 -16.52
N ARG A 218 4.58 -4.52 -17.81
CA ARG A 218 5.49 -3.86 -18.73
C ARG A 218 4.76 -2.67 -19.30
N TYR A 219 5.27 -1.47 -19.07
CA TYR A 219 4.83 -0.29 -19.81
C TYR A 219 6.02 0.33 -20.54
N PRO A 220 5.81 0.78 -21.79
CA PRO A 220 6.79 1.59 -22.50
C PRO A 220 6.87 2.94 -21.79
N PHE A 221 8.05 3.24 -21.22
CA PHE A 221 8.34 4.57 -20.67
C PHE A 221 8.83 5.51 -21.79
N THR A 222 9.51 4.92 -22.78
CA THR A 222 9.84 5.49 -24.10
C THR A 222 9.89 4.34 -25.14
N ASP A 223 9.95 4.65 -26.43
CA ASP A 223 10.08 3.65 -27.52
C ASP A 223 11.33 2.75 -27.39
N GLU A 224 12.29 3.13 -26.55
CA GLU A 224 13.59 2.47 -26.44
C GLU A 224 13.82 1.78 -25.08
N GLN A 225 12.95 1.97 -24.07
CA GLN A 225 13.11 1.37 -22.76
C GLN A 225 11.80 0.83 -22.17
N ALA A 226 11.71 -0.50 -22.10
CA ALA A 226 10.71 -1.17 -21.28
C ALA A 226 11.13 -1.12 -19.81
N MET A 227 10.32 -0.49 -18.97
CA MET A 227 10.45 -0.61 -17.52
C MET A 227 9.49 -1.68 -16.98
N VAL A 228 9.88 -2.31 -15.88
CA VAL A 228 9.05 -3.27 -15.15
C VAL A 228 8.50 -2.55 -13.91
N ARG A 229 7.17 -2.41 -13.79
CA ARG A 229 6.56 -2.11 -12.48
C ARG A 229 6.55 -3.38 -11.68
N VAL A 230 7.09 -3.31 -10.48
CA VAL A 230 6.71 -4.24 -9.43
C VAL A 230 5.55 -3.57 -8.70
N GLN A 231 4.33 -4.09 -8.88
CA GLN A 231 3.14 -3.50 -8.27
C GLN A 231 3.08 -3.71 -6.75
N GLY A 232 3.83 -4.69 -6.24
CA GLY A 232 3.98 -4.95 -4.82
C GLY A 232 4.81 -6.20 -4.57
N PHE A 233 5.19 -6.39 -3.30
CA PHE A 233 5.72 -7.64 -2.78
C PHE A 233 4.65 -8.22 -1.87
N GLY A 234 4.16 -9.41 -2.19
CA GLY A 234 3.34 -10.20 -1.28
C GLY A 234 4.24 -11.00 -0.36
N PHE A 235 3.84 -11.13 0.90
CA PHE A 235 4.47 -12.02 1.87
C PHE A 235 3.46 -13.11 2.20
N GLU A 236 3.66 -14.32 1.67
CA GLU A 236 2.83 -15.47 2.01
C GLU A 236 3.59 -16.40 2.97
N LEU A 237 2.91 -16.90 3.99
CA LEU A 237 3.40 -17.99 4.84
C LEU A 237 2.88 -19.32 4.27
N GLU A 238 3.76 -20.26 3.99
CA GLU A 238 3.35 -21.59 3.49
C GLU A 238 2.79 -22.43 4.66
N GLU A 239 1.53 -22.90 4.56
CA GLU A 239 0.95 -23.85 5.52
C GLU A 239 1.47 -25.27 5.24
N ASN A 240 1.89 -25.97 6.30
CA ASN A 240 2.36 -27.36 6.20
C ASN A 240 1.18 -28.30 5.90
N SER A 241 1.19 -28.90 4.71
CA SER A 241 0.38 -30.08 4.36
C SER A 241 0.96 -31.36 4.93
#